data_AF-A0A519VAR9-F1
#
_entry.id   AF-A0A519VAR9-F1
#
_cell.length_a   1.000
_cell.length_b   1.000
_cell.length_c   1.000
_cell.angle_alpha   90.00
_cell.angle_beta   90.00
_cell.angle_gamma   90.00
#
_symmetry.space_group_name_H-M   'P 1'
#
loop_
_entity.id
_entity.type
_entity.pdbx_description
1 polymer ?
#
loop_
_entity_poly.entity_id
_entity_poly.type
_entity_poly.pdbx_seq_one_letter_code
_entity_poly.pdbx_strand_id
1 'polypeptide(L)'
;MNSFKYRATRFFYKHYWQLIHLTWLLVPKKSNVKSTQHTFSIAIVTYIDRFESHFKPLINTLTTSFNDTEIVVVVNGYYNLEKQREYLQQIKLFLKDFKQVKVIDFEEAQSLSKLWNLAILNASNEKILIMNDDLKIAPWFKRGLYKSGILSQSVALINRSWSHFIIAKETIKKIGWFDERFPGVGNEDEDYESRLVFNDVNIKSFRVRGILNVVFQTKDFSYGKATEVINTKYVKANKLFFDQKWETSTVAKSGFKYVKILNRYVKQKVGMETPNFYRDEEQL
;
A
#
# COMPACT_ATOMS: atom_id res chain seq x y z
N MET A 1 -19.37 19.16 17.88
CA MET A 1 -18.46 18.20 18.57
C MET A 1 -17.27 18.99 19.11
N ASN A 2 -17.11 19.08 20.45
CA ASN A 2 -16.25 20.08 21.12
C ASN A 2 -14.78 20.06 20.66
N SER A 3 -14.30 21.20 20.15
CA SER A 3 -12.93 21.42 19.66
C SER A 3 -11.86 21.10 20.70
N PHE A 4 -12.18 21.26 21.99
CA PHE A 4 -11.30 20.91 23.12
C PHE A 4 -11.07 19.40 23.25
N LYS A 5 -12.13 18.58 23.19
CA LYS A 5 -12.02 17.11 23.25
C LYS A 5 -11.18 16.59 22.07
N TYR A 6 -11.40 17.14 20.88
CA TYR A 6 -10.63 16.78 19.69
C TYR A 6 -9.13 17.12 19.82
N ARG A 7 -8.80 18.32 20.32
CA ARG A 7 -7.40 18.73 20.56
C ARG A 7 -6.71 17.87 21.61
N ALA A 8 -7.39 17.58 22.72
CA ALA A 8 -6.85 16.72 23.77
C ALA A 8 -6.60 15.29 23.26
N THR A 9 -7.55 14.69 22.54
CA THR A 9 -7.36 13.35 21.95
C THR A 9 -6.18 13.31 20.99
N ARG A 10 -6.01 14.34 20.14
CA ARG A 10 -4.87 14.41 19.21
C ARG A 10 -3.53 14.55 19.93
N PHE A 11 -3.50 15.31 21.04
CA PHE A 11 -2.32 15.45 21.89
C PHE A 11 -1.92 14.12 22.53
N PHE A 12 -2.83 13.45 23.23
CA PHE A 12 -2.57 12.14 23.83
C PHE A 12 -2.16 11.10 22.78
N TYR A 13 -2.78 11.13 21.60
CA TYR A 13 -2.45 10.22 20.51
C TYR A 13 -1.03 10.44 19.97
N LYS A 14 -0.59 11.70 19.84
CA LYS A 14 0.79 12.03 19.44
C LYS A 14 1.81 11.50 20.47
N HIS A 15 1.57 11.74 21.75
CA HIS A 15 2.46 11.26 22.81
C HIS A 15 2.45 9.75 22.96
N TYR A 16 1.30 9.10 22.79
CA TYR A 16 1.19 7.65 22.76
C TYR A 16 2.12 7.01 21.72
N TRP A 17 2.17 7.57 20.51
CA TRP A 17 3.06 7.06 19.46
C TRP A 17 4.54 7.40 19.68
N GLN A 18 4.85 8.46 20.44
CA GLN A 18 6.21 8.71 20.90
C GLN A 18 6.64 7.67 21.95
N LEU A 19 5.75 7.30 22.87
CA LEU A 19 6.00 6.25 23.86
C LEU A 19 6.15 4.86 23.21
N ILE A 20 5.36 4.55 22.17
CA ILE A 20 5.52 3.30 21.40
C ILE A 20 6.92 3.19 20.78
N HIS A 21 7.50 4.30 20.32
CA HIS A 21 8.87 4.25 19.81
C HIS A 21 9.87 3.81 20.90
N LEU A 22 9.65 4.22 22.15
CA LEU A 22 10.48 3.79 23.28
C LEU A 22 10.26 2.31 23.63
N THR A 23 9.05 1.77 23.45
CA THR A 23 8.81 0.34 23.73
C THR A 23 9.59 -0.57 22.79
N TRP A 24 9.93 -0.11 21.58
CA TRP A 24 10.82 -0.85 20.67
C TRP A 24 12.23 -1.02 21.19
N LEU A 25 12.72 -0.14 22.08
CA LEU A 25 14.04 -0.30 22.73
C LEU A 25 14.07 -1.51 23.67
N LEU A 26 12.91 -1.92 24.18
CA LEU A 26 12.76 -3.04 25.10
C LEU A 26 12.44 -4.36 24.39
N VAL A 27 12.16 -4.33 23.08
CA VAL A 27 11.91 -5.55 22.31
C VAL A 27 13.26 -6.23 22.05
N PRO A 28 13.51 -7.44 22.58
CA PRO A 28 14.76 -8.12 22.33
C PRO A 28 14.90 -8.38 20.82
N LYS A 29 16.05 -8.00 20.25
CA LYS A 29 16.44 -8.37 18.88
C LYS A 29 16.66 -9.88 18.84
N LYS A 30 15.59 -10.66 18.63
CA LYS A 30 15.69 -12.12 18.62
C LYS A 30 16.36 -12.63 17.34
N SER A 31 17.21 -13.64 17.57
CA SER A 31 18.00 -14.39 16.60
C SER A 31 17.15 -15.26 15.66
N ASN A 32 17.80 -15.70 14.56
CA ASN A 32 17.31 -16.59 13.50
C ASN A 32 16.31 -17.65 13.98
N VAL A 33 15.02 -17.34 13.97
CA VAL A 33 13.96 -18.35 14.10
C VAL A 33 13.73 -18.93 12.71
N LYS A 34 13.89 -20.24 12.54
CA LYS A 34 13.47 -20.92 11.31
C LYS A 34 11.96 -20.73 11.13
N SER A 35 11.59 -20.18 9.98
CA SER A 35 10.22 -19.90 9.58
C SER A 35 9.28 -21.08 9.87
N THR A 36 8.21 -20.81 10.61
CA THR A 36 7.05 -21.68 10.72
C THR A 36 5.97 -21.17 9.78
N GLN A 37 5.68 -21.93 8.73
CA GLN A 37 4.53 -21.86 7.83
C GLN A 37 4.08 -20.42 7.47
N HIS A 38 4.70 -19.86 6.42
CA HIS A 38 4.34 -18.56 5.87
C HIS A 38 2.84 -18.54 5.50
N THR A 39 2.07 -17.67 6.16
CA THR A 39 0.63 -17.51 5.86
C THR A 39 0.35 -16.36 4.89
N PHE A 40 1.33 -15.48 4.70
CA PHE A 40 1.31 -14.33 3.79
C PHE A 40 2.72 -13.76 3.61
N SER A 41 2.92 -12.94 2.58
CA SER A 41 4.10 -12.06 2.40
C SER A 41 3.73 -10.63 2.76
N ILE A 42 4.70 -9.83 3.22
CA ILE A 42 4.53 -8.38 3.36
C ILE A 42 5.13 -7.72 2.13
N ALA A 43 4.42 -6.75 1.56
CA ALA A 43 4.89 -5.94 0.45
C ALA A 43 4.95 -4.47 0.89
N ILE A 44 6.05 -3.78 0.64
CA ILE A 44 6.24 -2.37 0.98
C ILE A 44 6.59 -1.59 -0.27
N VAL A 45 5.82 -0.55 -0.56
CA VAL A 45 6.15 0.44 -1.61
C VAL A 45 6.77 1.68 -0.96
N THR A 46 7.89 2.15 -1.51
CA THR A 46 8.65 3.29 -0.94
C THR A 46 9.30 4.14 -2.03
N TYR A 47 9.74 5.35 -1.69
CA TYR A 47 10.57 6.20 -2.54
C TYR A 47 11.50 7.10 -1.70
N ILE A 48 12.40 7.83 -2.38
CA ILE A 48 13.54 8.54 -1.78
C ILE A 48 13.20 9.46 -0.59
N ASP A 49 12.15 10.28 -0.68
CA ASP A 49 11.85 11.35 0.31
C ASP A 49 11.47 10.78 1.70
N ARG A 50 11.10 9.51 1.77
CA ARG A 50 10.62 8.84 2.99
C ARG A 50 11.59 7.83 3.56
N PHE A 51 12.75 7.68 2.93
CA PHE A 51 13.73 6.65 3.28
C PHE A 51 14.14 6.68 4.76
N GLU A 52 14.65 7.82 5.23
CA GLU A 52 15.18 7.96 6.59
C GLU A 52 14.07 8.03 7.64
N SER A 53 13.04 8.82 7.38
CA SER A 53 12.05 9.22 8.38
C SER A 53 10.92 8.20 8.58
N HIS A 54 10.65 7.35 7.59
CA HIS A 54 9.53 6.42 7.61
C HIS A 54 9.96 4.99 7.28
N PHE A 55 10.61 4.79 6.12
CA PHE A 55 10.93 3.45 5.64
C PHE A 55 11.91 2.69 6.55
N LYS A 56 13.05 3.29 6.93
CA LYS A 56 14.02 2.64 7.83
C LYS A 56 13.39 2.21 9.17
N PRO A 57 12.65 3.10 9.90
CA PRO A 57 11.93 2.69 11.11
C PRO A 57 10.93 1.55 10.88
N LEU A 58 10.18 1.60 9.77
CA LEU A 58 9.19 0.58 9.43
C LEU A 58 9.86 -0.78 9.17
N ILE A 59 10.92 -0.83 8.37
CA ILE A 59 11.65 -2.07 8.08
C ILE A 59 12.25 -2.68 9.35
N ASN A 60 12.91 -1.88 10.19
CA ASN A 60 13.48 -2.37 11.44
C ASN A 60 12.41 -2.99 12.35
N THR A 61 11.26 -2.33 12.41
CA THR A 61 10.11 -2.81 13.19
C THR A 61 9.53 -4.11 12.62
N LEU A 62 9.28 -4.16 11.31
CA LEU A 62 8.67 -5.30 10.65
C LEU A 62 9.60 -6.51 10.67
N THR A 63 10.87 -6.35 10.37
CA THR A 63 11.86 -7.44 10.40
C THR A 63 12.06 -8.00 11.81
N THR A 64 11.83 -7.19 12.85
CA THR A 64 11.85 -7.66 14.26
C THR A 64 10.57 -8.41 14.62
N SER A 65 9.38 -7.90 14.28
CA SER A 65 8.10 -8.54 14.63
C SER A 65 7.72 -9.73 13.75
N PHE A 66 8.12 -9.67 12.49
CA PHE A 66 7.82 -10.62 11.42
C PHE A 66 9.13 -11.22 10.90
N ASN A 67 9.99 -11.66 11.82
CA ASN A 67 11.29 -12.28 11.50
C ASN A 67 11.18 -13.61 10.72
N ASP A 68 9.97 -14.16 10.65
CA ASP A 68 9.56 -15.39 9.98
C ASP A 68 8.79 -15.12 8.67
N THR A 69 8.61 -13.87 8.26
CA THR A 69 7.75 -13.50 7.13
C THR A 69 8.58 -12.87 6.02
N GLU A 70 8.35 -13.29 4.78
CA GLU A 70 8.96 -12.64 3.61
C GLU A 70 8.50 -11.18 3.52
N ILE A 71 9.45 -10.28 3.18
CA ILE A 71 9.17 -8.89 2.89
C ILE A 71 9.66 -8.57 1.48
N VAL A 72 8.75 -8.16 0.59
CA VAL A 72 9.07 -7.63 -0.74
C VAL A 72 9.06 -6.11 -0.66
N VAL A 73 10.20 -5.48 -0.91
CA VAL A 73 10.32 -4.02 -0.99
C VAL A 73 10.36 -3.61 -2.46
N VAL A 74 9.41 -2.77 -2.87
CA VAL A 74 9.39 -2.17 -4.20
C VAL A 74 9.72 -0.69 -4.08
N VAL A 75 10.91 -0.32 -4.56
CA VAL A 75 11.45 1.03 -4.51
C VAL A 75 11.10 1.76 -5.81
N ASN A 76 10.26 2.79 -5.71
CA ASN A 76 9.92 3.60 -6.86
C ASN A 76 11.11 4.44 -7.33
N GLY A 77 11.16 4.69 -8.63
CA GLY A 77 12.12 5.61 -9.23
C GLY A 77 11.82 7.07 -8.91
N TYR A 78 12.73 7.92 -9.36
CA TYR A 78 12.68 9.35 -9.07
C TYR A 78 13.15 10.16 -10.27
N TYR A 79 12.50 11.30 -10.53
CA TYR A 79 12.77 12.12 -11.71
C TYR A 79 14.21 12.62 -11.82
N ASN A 80 14.93 12.78 -10.70
CA ASN A 80 16.35 13.12 -10.70
C ASN A 80 17.19 11.84 -10.62
N LEU A 81 17.77 11.45 -11.74
CA LEU A 81 18.48 10.18 -11.91
C LEU A 81 19.74 10.07 -11.03
N GLU A 82 20.49 11.16 -10.85
CA GLU A 82 21.69 11.16 -10.00
C GLU A 82 21.33 10.90 -8.54
N LYS A 83 20.37 11.67 -8.00
CA LYS A 83 19.83 11.45 -6.66
C LYS A 83 19.23 10.05 -6.49
N GLN A 84 18.56 9.55 -7.53
CA GLN A 84 18.00 8.20 -7.49
C GLN A 84 19.08 7.15 -7.36
N ARG A 85 20.16 7.23 -8.14
CA ARG A 85 21.26 6.25 -8.09
C ARG A 85 21.95 6.26 -6.73
N GLU A 86 22.19 7.43 -6.16
CA GLU A 86 22.72 7.56 -4.80
C GLU A 86 21.79 6.90 -3.77
N TYR A 87 20.49 7.18 -3.86
CA TYR A 87 19.49 6.59 -2.99
C TYR A 87 19.41 5.06 -3.14
N LEU A 88 19.42 4.54 -4.38
CA LEU A 88 19.38 3.10 -4.65
C LEU A 88 20.59 2.38 -4.03
N GLN A 89 21.78 2.98 -4.06
CA GLN A 89 22.94 2.44 -3.36
C GLN A 89 22.72 2.41 -1.84
N GLN A 90 22.21 3.50 -1.25
CA GLN A 90 21.98 3.61 0.19
C GLN A 90 20.93 2.60 0.69
N ILE A 91 19.79 2.47 -0.01
CA ILE A 91 18.73 1.54 0.39
C ILE A 91 19.16 0.09 0.22
N LYS A 92 19.89 -0.27 -0.85
CA LYS A 92 20.44 -1.62 -1.03
C LYS A 92 21.44 -1.96 0.07
N LEU A 93 22.32 -1.01 0.40
CA LEU A 93 23.29 -1.18 1.49
C LEU A 93 22.59 -1.34 2.86
N PHE A 94 21.51 -0.59 3.11
CA PHE A 94 20.71 -0.73 4.32
C PHE A 94 19.98 -2.08 4.37
N LEU A 95 19.42 -2.53 3.24
CA LEU A 95 18.58 -3.73 3.19
C LEU A 95 19.36 -5.05 3.17
N LYS A 96 20.66 -5.04 2.83
CA LYS A 96 21.50 -6.24 2.71
C LYS A 96 21.52 -7.13 3.97
N ASP A 97 21.32 -6.53 5.15
CA ASP A 97 21.43 -7.23 6.43
C ASP A 97 20.13 -7.97 6.80
N PHE A 98 19.03 -7.75 6.08
CA PHE A 98 17.74 -8.39 6.31
C PHE A 98 17.49 -9.54 5.34
N LYS A 99 17.82 -10.77 5.75
CA LYS A 99 17.76 -11.97 4.90
C LYS A 99 16.37 -12.30 4.33
N GLN A 100 15.30 -11.87 5.01
CA GLN A 100 13.92 -12.08 4.57
C GLN A 100 13.42 -11.01 3.59
N VAL A 101 14.24 -10.02 3.25
CA VAL A 101 13.86 -8.91 2.38
C VAL A 101 14.32 -9.16 0.94
N LYS A 102 13.37 -9.11 0.00
CA LYS A 102 13.62 -9.02 -1.44
C LYS A 102 13.44 -7.57 -1.90
N VAL A 103 14.27 -7.11 -2.82
CA VAL A 103 14.23 -5.72 -3.32
C VAL A 103 14.00 -5.71 -4.82
N ILE A 104 13.04 -4.89 -5.24
CA ILE A 104 12.78 -4.52 -6.64
C ILE A 104 12.92 -3.01 -6.70
N ASP A 105 13.69 -2.49 -7.64
CA ASP A 105 13.93 -1.06 -7.74
C ASP A 105 13.91 -0.55 -9.17
N PHE A 106 13.62 0.75 -9.28
CA PHE A 106 13.56 1.46 -10.55
C PHE A 106 14.44 2.71 -10.51
N GLU A 107 15.11 3.01 -11.63
CA GLU A 107 15.73 4.32 -11.83
C GLU A 107 14.67 5.37 -12.16
N GLU A 108 13.68 5.03 -12.98
CA GLU A 108 12.62 5.94 -13.41
C GLU A 108 11.33 5.76 -12.62
N ALA A 109 10.63 6.87 -12.35
CA ALA A 109 9.36 6.84 -11.63
C ALA A 109 8.33 5.97 -12.37
N GLN A 110 7.74 5.03 -11.62
CA GLN A 110 6.68 4.13 -12.07
C GLN A 110 5.38 4.45 -11.34
N SER A 111 4.26 4.05 -11.94
CA SER A 111 2.94 4.18 -11.32
C SER A 111 2.77 3.33 -10.07
N LEU A 112 1.92 3.77 -9.15
CA LEU A 112 1.63 3.00 -7.95
C LEU A 112 1.01 1.63 -8.27
N SER A 113 0.14 1.58 -9.29
CA SER A 113 -0.42 0.32 -9.83
C SER A 113 0.67 -0.68 -10.18
N LYS A 114 1.72 -0.25 -10.90
CA LYS A 114 2.82 -1.13 -11.29
C LYS A 114 3.62 -1.60 -10.08
N LEU A 115 3.87 -0.73 -9.10
CA LEU A 115 4.55 -1.13 -7.87
C LEU A 115 3.75 -2.19 -7.10
N TRP A 116 2.44 -2.03 -6.98
CA TRP A 116 1.57 -3.01 -6.34
C TRP A 116 1.50 -4.34 -7.12
N ASN A 117 1.36 -4.28 -8.45
CA ASN A 117 1.36 -5.47 -9.29
C ASN A 117 2.67 -6.28 -9.14
N LEU A 118 3.82 -5.61 -9.20
CA LEU A 118 5.12 -6.26 -9.04
C LEU A 118 5.32 -6.80 -7.63
N ALA A 119 4.82 -6.12 -6.62
CA ALA A 119 4.86 -6.63 -5.25
C ALA A 119 4.07 -7.94 -5.12
N ILE A 120 2.91 -8.04 -5.76
CA ILE A 120 2.09 -9.25 -5.78
C ILE A 120 2.76 -10.36 -6.59
N LEU A 121 3.28 -10.03 -7.77
CA LEU A 121 3.95 -10.97 -8.67
C LEU A 121 5.17 -11.62 -8.02
N ASN A 122 5.94 -10.84 -7.24
CA ASN A 122 7.19 -11.30 -6.64
C ASN A 122 7.02 -11.86 -5.20
N ALA A 123 5.81 -11.78 -4.64
CA ALA A 123 5.50 -12.42 -3.38
C ALA A 123 5.42 -13.94 -3.54
N SER A 124 6.12 -14.67 -2.67
CA SER A 124 6.11 -16.14 -2.68
C SER A 124 4.82 -16.76 -2.14
N ASN A 125 4.04 -16.01 -1.35
CA ASN A 125 2.81 -16.48 -0.75
C ASN A 125 1.57 -16.01 -1.51
N GLU A 126 0.50 -16.80 -1.42
CA GLU A 126 -0.80 -16.50 -2.03
C GLU A 126 -1.45 -15.22 -1.49
N LYS A 127 -1.19 -14.88 -0.23
CA LYS A 127 -1.71 -13.67 0.43
C LYS A 127 -0.60 -12.67 0.63
N ILE A 128 -0.88 -11.41 0.33
CA ILE A 128 0.06 -10.31 0.41
C ILE A 128 -0.55 -9.21 1.28
N LEU A 129 0.18 -8.80 2.32
CA LEU A 129 -0.08 -7.58 3.07
C LEU A 129 0.70 -6.44 2.41
N ILE A 130 0.02 -5.67 1.57
CA ILE A 130 0.58 -4.47 0.95
C ILE A 130 0.56 -3.33 1.96
N MET A 131 1.66 -2.60 2.06
CA MET A 131 1.89 -1.51 3.01
C MET A 131 2.62 -0.36 2.29
N ASN A 132 2.21 0.87 2.57
CA ASN A 132 3.03 2.04 2.24
C ASN A 132 4.14 2.22 3.29
N ASP A 133 5.14 3.03 2.95
CA ASP A 133 6.28 3.33 3.80
C ASP A 133 5.96 4.25 4.99
N ASP A 134 4.90 5.06 4.93
CA ASP A 134 4.48 6.06 5.92
C ASP A 134 3.72 5.49 7.12
N LEU A 135 4.06 4.26 7.52
CA LEU A 135 3.37 3.53 8.59
C LEU A 135 4.22 3.46 9.86
N LYS A 136 3.55 3.63 11.01
CA LYS A 136 4.10 3.31 12.33
C LYS A 136 3.45 2.06 12.88
N ILE A 137 4.27 1.16 13.38
CA ILE A 137 3.84 -0.15 13.86
C ILE A 137 4.21 -0.28 15.34
N ALA A 138 3.27 -0.77 16.13
CA ALA A 138 3.46 -1.06 17.55
C ALA A 138 3.79 -2.55 17.76
N PRO A 139 4.45 -2.94 18.87
CA PRO A 139 4.86 -4.33 19.10
C PRO A 139 3.73 -5.36 19.06
N TRP A 140 2.51 -4.98 19.42
CA TRP A 140 1.34 -5.88 19.39
C TRP A 140 0.61 -5.93 18.03
N PHE A 141 1.10 -5.25 16.99
CA PHE A 141 0.47 -5.25 15.67
C PHE A 141 0.33 -6.66 15.10
N LYS A 142 1.38 -7.50 15.13
CA LYS A 142 1.33 -8.90 14.67
C LYS A 142 0.17 -9.65 15.31
N ARG A 143 0.07 -9.61 16.64
CA ARG A 143 -1.06 -10.21 17.38
C ARG A 143 -2.42 -9.60 16.98
N GLY A 144 -2.49 -8.30 16.78
CA GLY A 144 -3.70 -7.62 16.32
C GLY A 144 -4.14 -8.07 14.93
N LEU A 145 -3.19 -8.25 14.02
CA LEU A 145 -3.42 -8.73 12.65
C LEU A 145 -4.03 -10.14 12.68
N TYR A 146 -3.37 -11.09 13.35
CA TYR A 146 -3.87 -12.47 13.48
C TYR A 146 -5.26 -12.55 14.13
N LYS A 147 -5.50 -11.79 15.21
CA LYS A 147 -6.79 -11.82 15.92
C LYS A 147 -7.93 -11.14 15.16
N SER A 148 -7.63 -10.29 14.18
CA SER A 148 -8.67 -9.55 13.45
C SER A 148 -9.47 -10.44 12.50
N GLY A 149 -8.94 -11.60 12.09
CA GLY A 149 -9.53 -12.44 11.05
C GLY A 149 -9.28 -11.93 9.62
N ILE A 150 -8.57 -10.81 9.43
CA ILE A 150 -8.32 -10.25 8.09
C ILE A 150 -7.59 -11.22 7.15
N LEU A 151 -6.68 -12.05 7.70
CA LEU A 151 -5.90 -13.04 6.94
C LEU A 151 -6.78 -14.16 6.34
N SER A 152 -8.05 -14.27 6.72
CA SER A 152 -9.01 -15.18 6.10
C SER A 152 -9.63 -14.64 4.80
N GLN A 153 -9.44 -13.35 4.50
CA GLN A 153 -10.03 -12.71 3.33
C GLN A 153 -9.08 -12.75 2.13
N SER A 154 -9.64 -12.80 0.93
CA SER A 154 -8.90 -12.69 -0.34
C SER A 154 -8.59 -11.22 -0.70
N VAL A 155 -9.37 -10.27 -0.17
CA VAL A 155 -9.07 -8.83 -0.24
C VAL A 155 -9.75 -8.12 0.93
N ALA A 156 -9.00 -7.28 1.65
CA ALA A 156 -9.54 -6.53 2.79
C ALA A 156 -8.67 -5.34 3.20
N LEU A 157 -9.31 -4.26 3.65
CA LEU A 157 -8.64 -3.06 4.15
C LEU A 157 -8.38 -3.15 5.65
N ILE A 158 -7.20 -2.71 6.09
CA ILE A 158 -6.97 -2.39 7.50
C ILE A 158 -7.45 -0.97 7.77
N ASN A 159 -8.29 -0.78 8.79
CA ASN A 159 -8.74 0.55 9.25
C ASN A 159 -9.26 1.49 8.14
N ARG A 160 -9.95 0.93 7.14
CA ARG A 160 -10.54 1.63 5.98
C ARG A 160 -9.53 2.39 5.11
N SER A 161 -8.31 1.88 4.95
CA SER A 161 -7.27 2.54 4.15
C SER A 161 -6.58 1.58 3.20
N TRP A 162 -6.39 2.03 1.96
CA TRP A 162 -5.59 1.39 0.92
C TRP A 162 -4.07 1.59 1.09
N SER A 163 -3.62 2.33 2.11
CA SER A 163 -2.20 2.37 2.47
C SER A 163 -1.73 1.09 3.17
N HIS A 164 -2.66 0.22 3.58
CA HIS A 164 -2.36 -1.06 4.19
C HIS A 164 -3.53 -2.04 4.04
N PHE A 165 -3.37 -3.06 3.20
CA PHE A 165 -4.45 -3.98 2.85
C PHE A 165 -3.93 -5.38 2.54
N ILE A 166 -4.80 -6.37 2.71
CA ILE A 166 -4.57 -7.74 2.27
C ILE A 166 -5.13 -7.88 0.87
N ILE A 167 -4.38 -8.55 -0.01
CA ILE A 167 -4.85 -9.05 -1.29
C ILE A 167 -4.25 -10.42 -1.55
N ALA A 168 -5.05 -11.32 -2.10
CA ALA A 168 -4.65 -12.65 -2.52
C ALA A 168 -4.50 -12.71 -4.04
N LYS A 169 -3.60 -13.56 -4.52
CA LYS A 169 -3.37 -13.78 -5.96
C LYS A 169 -4.64 -14.27 -6.68
N GLU A 170 -5.48 -15.08 -6.02
CA GLU A 170 -6.81 -15.45 -6.53
C GLU A 170 -7.71 -14.23 -6.84
N THR A 171 -7.58 -13.14 -6.08
CA THR A 171 -8.31 -11.89 -6.34
C THR A 171 -7.80 -11.25 -7.63
N ILE A 172 -6.49 -11.28 -7.89
CA ILE A 172 -5.92 -10.78 -9.15
C ILE A 172 -6.40 -11.63 -10.33
N LYS A 173 -6.40 -12.96 -10.21
CA LYS A 173 -6.95 -13.86 -11.25
C LYS A 173 -8.41 -13.54 -11.57
N LYS A 174 -9.21 -13.24 -10.54
CA LYS A 174 -10.63 -12.92 -10.70
C LYS A 174 -10.90 -11.51 -11.25
N ILE A 175 -10.15 -10.50 -10.80
CA ILE A 175 -10.48 -9.07 -11.00
C ILE A 175 -9.58 -8.41 -12.05
N GLY A 176 -8.45 -9.03 -12.37
CA GLY A 176 -7.35 -8.47 -13.12
C GLY A 176 -6.46 -7.57 -12.26
N TRP A 177 -5.27 -7.30 -12.78
CA TRP A 177 -4.24 -6.45 -12.18
C TRP A 177 -4.72 -5.03 -11.84
N PHE A 178 -3.96 -4.31 -11.01
CA PHE A 178 -4.11 -2.86 -10.91
C PHE A 178 -3.79 -2.23 -12.26
N ASP A 179 -4.56 -1.24 -12.69
CA ASP A 179 -4.44 -0.70 -14.04
C ASP A 179 -3.20 0.20 -14.15
N GLU A 180 -2.17 -0.24 -14.87
CA GLU A 180 -0.90 0.50 -14.99
C GLU A 180 -0.99 1.70 -15.93
N ARG A 181 -2.14 1.89 -16.61
CA ARG A 181 -2.40 3.10 -17.41
C ARG A 181 -2.67 4.32 -16.55
N PHE A 182 -2.84 4.17 -15.24
CA PHE A 182 -2.72 5.27 -14.28
C PHE A 182 -1.23 5.59 -14.11
N PRO A 183 -0.70 6.72 -14.64
CA PRO A 183 0.74 6.96 -14.68
C PRO A 183 1.36 7.34 -13.32
N GLY A 184 0.55 7.67 -12.33
CA GLY A 184 0.98 8.37 -11.13
C GLY A 184 0.60 7.71 -9.80
N VAL A 185 0.18 8.57 -8.85
CA VAL A 185 -0.45 8.20 -7.57
C VAL A 185 -1.84 8.88 -7.52
N GLY A 186 -2.86 8.13 -7.12
CA GLY A 186 -4.25 8.57 -6.93
C GLY A 186 -5.22 7.87 -7.89
N ASN A 187 -6.46 7.62 -7.43
CA ASN A 187 -7.53 6.97 -8.21
C ASN A 187 -7.30 5.49 -8.59
N GLU A 188 -6.14 4.88 -8.31
CA GLU A 188 -5.91 3.44 -8.57
C GLU A 188 -6.76 2.57 -7.64
N ASP A 189 -6.90 2.99 -6.38
CA ASP A 189 -7.73 2.34 -5.36
C ASP A 189 -9.22 2.46 -5.68
N GLU A 190 -9.66 3.64 -6.14
CA GLU A 190 -11.02 3.88 -6.62
C GLU A 190 -11.36 3.03 -7.86
N ASP A 191 -10.42 2.88 -8.80
CA ASP A 191 -10.56 1.97 -9.94
C ASP A 191 -10.71 0.52 -9.49
N TYR A 192 -9.80 0.06 -8.63
CA TYR A 192 -9.79 -1.33 -8.19
C TYR A 192 -11.04 -1.69 -7.39
N GLU A 193 -11.47 -0.81 -6.46
CA GLU A 193 -12.72 -1.00 -5.70
C GLU A 193 -13.95 -1.00 -6.63
N SER A 194 -13.95 -0.17 -7.67
CA SER A 194 -15.02 -0.20 -8.68
C SER A 194 -15.08 -1.57 -9.38
N ARG A 195 -13.93 -2.12 -9.80
CA ARG A 195 -13.89 -3.46 -10.42
C ARG A 195 -14.28 -4.58 -9.48
N LEU A 196 -13.92 -4.49 -8.20
CA LEU A 196 -14.36 -5.44 -7.17
C LEU A 196 -15.90 -5.48 -7.08
N VAL A 197 -16.54 -4.31 -7.04
CA VAL A 197 -18.01 -4.20 -7.01
C VAL A 197 -18.65 -4.77 -8.28
N PHE A 198 -18.05 -4.55 -9.45
CA PHE A 198 -18.57 -5.13 -10.71
C PHE A 198 -18.50 -6.66 -10.73
N ASN A 199 -17.53 -7.26 -10.05
CA ASN A 199 -17.35 -8.72 -9.93
C ASN A 199 -17.93 -9.32 -8.64
N ASP A 200 -18.84 -8.58 -7.98
CA ASP A 200 -19.54 -8.97 -6.76
C ASP A 200 -18.60 -9.40 -5.62
N VAL A 201 -17.41 -8.80 -5.56
CA VAL A 201 -16.46 -8.96 -4.46
C VAL A 201 -16.61 -7.80 -3.49
N ASN A 202 -17.12 -8.08 -2.29
CA ASN A 202 -17.29 -7.08 -1.24
C ASN A 202 -16.00 -6.92 -0.43
N ILE A 203 -15.35 -5.76 -0.57
CA ILE A 203 -14.18 -5.42 0.23
C ILE A 203 -14.58 -5.09 1.67
N LYS A 204 -14.14 -5.92 2.60
CA LYS A 204 -14.35 -5.70 4.04
C LYS A 204 -13.24 -4.83 4.61
N SER A 205 -13.53 -4.19 5.73
CA SER A 205 -12.49 -3.51 6.51
C SER A 205 -12.46 -4.01 7.96
N PHE A 206 -11.26 -4.29 8.43
CA PHE A 206 -11.00 -4.80 9.76
C PHE A 206 -10.29 -3.75 10.60
N ARG A 207 -10.75 -3.61 11.84
CA ARG A 207 -10.10 -2.74 12.81
C ARG A 207 -8.90 -3.47 13.41
N VAL A 208 -7.69 -3.10 12.98
CA VAL A 208 -6.43 -3.65 13.50
C VAL A 208 -5.74 -2.60 14.36
N ARG A 209 -5.40 -2.95 15.60
CA ARG A 209 -4.67 -2.08 16.52
C ARG A 209 -3.16 -2.16 16.26
N GLY A 210 -2.43 -1.12 16.65
CA GLY A 210 -0.97 -1.10 16.57
C GLY A 210 -0.42 -0.70 15.20
N ILE A 211 -1.24 -0.09 14.35
CA ILE A 211 -0.83 0.51 13.08
C ILE A 211 -1.34 1.94 13.00
N LEU A 212 -0.51 2.86 12.53
CA LEU A 212 -0.84 4.24 12.25
C LEU A 212 -0.32 4.61 10.88
N ASN A 213 -1.21 5.12 10.03
CA ASN A 213 -0.85 5.84 8.83
C ASN A 213 -0.47 7.28 9.19
N VAL A 214 0.80 7.64 8.96
CA VAL A 214 1.31 8.99 9.19
C VAL A 214 0.94 9.84 7.99
N VAL A 215 0.10 10.85 8.22
CA VAL A 215 -0.17 11.87 7.19
C VAL A 215 1.09 12.73 7.03
N PHE A 216 1.97 12.30 6.14
CA PHE A 216 3.17 13.03 5.77
C PHE A 216 2.86 13.95 4.57
N GLN A 217 3.16 15.23 4.73
CA GLN A 217 3.04 16.18 3.63
C GLN A 217 4.29 16.06 2.75
N THR A 218 4.20 15.23 1.72
CA THR A 218 5.25 15.08 0.72
C THR A 218 5.49 16.42 0.03
N LYS A 219 6.77 16.83 -0.01
CA LYS A 219 7.21 18.07 -0.65
C LYS A 219 7.80 17.84 -2.04
N ASP A 220 8.29 16.63 -2.27
CA ASP A 220 8.90 16.23 -3.54
C ASP A 220 8.41 14.83 -3.93
N PHE A 221 7.83 14.73 -5.11
CA PHE A 221 7.19 13.51 -5.62
C PHE A 221 8.09 12.85 -6.66
N SER A 222 7.96 11.52 -6.81
CA SER A 222 8.72 10.74 -7.81
C SER A 222 8.65 11.29 -9.23
N TYR A 223 7.52 11.91 -9.61
CA TYR A 223 7.27 12.43 -10.97
C TYR A 223 7.73 13.88 -11.19
N GLY A 224 8.41 14.48 -10.21
CA GLY A 224 8.96 15.83 -10.31
C GLY A 224 7.94 16.96 -10.29
N LYS A 225 8.46 18.19 -10.24
CA LYS A 225 7.66 19.42 -10.02
C LYS A 225 6.79 19.84 -11.20
N ALA A 226 7.12 19.38 -12.41
CA ALA A 226 6.36 19.69 -13.61
C ALA A 226 5.04 18.91 -13.70
N THR A 227 4.90 17.83 -12.91
CA THR A 227 3.67 17.04 -12.88
C THR A 227 2.56 17.80 -12.16
N GLU A 228 1.43 18.01 -12.85
CA GLU A 228 0.26 18.65 -12.25
C GLU A 228 -0.35 17.75 -11.18
N VAL A 229 -0.46 18.29 -9.96
CA VAL A 229 -1.08 17.61 -8.82
C VAL A 229 -2.42 18.25 -8.45
N ILE A 230 -3.40 17.39 -8.10
CA ILE A 230 -4.69 17.75 -7.52
C ILE A 230 -4.77 17.23 -6.09
N ASN A 231 -5.59 17.84 -5.24
CA ASN A 231 -5.77 17.44 -3.84
C ASN A 231 -4.43 17.24 -3.10
N THR A 232 -3.48 18.15 -3.33
CA THR A 232 -2.12 18.23 -2.77
C THR A 232 -1.15 17.09 -3.09
N LYS A 233 -1.60 15.95 -3.61
CA LYS A 233 -0.73 14.78 -3.85
C LYS A 233 -1.06 13.90 -5.06
N TYR A 234 -2.27 13.99 -5.62
CA TYR A 234 -2.68 13.08 -6.69
C TYR A 234 -2.30 13.62 -8.06
N VAL A 235 -1.81 12.75 -8.93
CA VAL A 235 -1.45 13.15 -10.29
C VAL A 235 -2.72 13.42 -11.09
N LYS A 236 -2.85 14.62 -11.69
CA LYS A 236 -4.04 15.00 -12.46
C LYS A 236 -4.35 14.03 -13.61
N ALA A 237 -3.31 13.50 -14.25
CA ALA A 237 -3.45 12.52 -15.31
C ALA A 237 -4.20 11.25 -14.87
N ASN A 238 -4.04 10.83 -13.61
CA ASN A 238 -4.80 9.69 -13.05
C ASN A 238 -6.29 10.00 -12.99
N LYS A 239 -6.66 11.21 -12.57
CA LYS A 239 -8.07 11.63 -12.54
C LYS A 239 -8.68 11.73 -13.93
N LEU A 240 -7.93 12.27 -14.89
CA LEU A 240 -8.36 12.33 -16.29
C LEU A 240 -8.59 10.93 -16.85
N PHE A 241 -7.67 10.00 -16.60
CA PHE A 241 -7.82 8.62 -17.02
C PHE A 241 -8.99 7.93 -16.30
N PHE A 242 -9.18 8.18 -14.99
CA PHE A 242 -10.34 7.69 -14.25
C PHE A 242 -11.66 8.13 -14.91
N ASP A 243 -11.78 9.42 -15.26
CA ASP A 243 -12.97 9.97 -15.91
C ASP A 243 -13.17 9.48 -17.35
N GLN A 244 -12.09 9.09 -18.02
CA GLN A 244 -12.17 8.38 -19.31
C GLN A 244 -12.71 6.97 -19.11
N LYS A 245 -12.28 6.26 -18.07
CA LYS A 245 -12.64 4.85 -17.82
C LYS A 245 -14.04 4.67 -17.21
N TRP A 246 -14.44 5.58 -16.32
CA TRP A 246 -15.67 5.46 -15.53
C TRP A 246 -16.65 6.61 -15.78
N GLU A 247 -17.91 6.27 -15.99
CA GLU A 247 -19.03 7.20 -15.81
C GLU A 247 -19.43 7.20 -14.33
N THR A 248 -19.70 8.38 -13.76
CA THR A 248 -20.15 8.49 -12.36
C THR A 248 -21.53 9.15 -12.27
N SER A 249 -22.30 8.76 -11.26
CA SER A 249 -23.60 9.35 -10.94
C SER A 249 -23.84 9.40 -9.43
N THR A 250 -24.57 10.42 -8.99
CA THR A 250 -25.04 10.53 -7.60
C THR A 250 -26.33 9.75 -7.36
N VAL A 251 -26.98 9.26 -8.42
CA VAL A 251 -28.24 8.50 -8.35
C VAL A 251 -28.08 7.15 -9.05
N ALA A 252 -28.88 6.17 -8.64
CA ALA A 252 -28.90 4.86 -9.26
C ALA A 252 -29.39 4.95 -10.71
N LYS A 253 -28.71 4.24 -11.62
CA LYS A 253 -29.02 4.18 -13.05
C LYS A 253 -28.81 2.76 -13.56
N SER A 254 -29.47 2.41 -14.67
CA SER A 254 -29.28 1.11 -15.30
C SER A 254 -27.80 0.88 -15.69
N GLY A 255 -27.26 -0.26 -15.28
CA GLY A 255 -25.85 -0.63 -15.50
C GLY A 255 -24.83 0.04 -14.58
N PHE A 256 -25.26 0.90 -13.64
CA PHE A 256 -24.37 1.48 -12.64
C PHE A 256 -24.40 0.66 -11.34
N LYS A 257 -23.24 0.51 -10.68
CA LYS A 257 -23.13 -0.07 -9.33
C LYS A 257 -22.59 0.97 -8.33
N TYR A 258 -23.06 0.91 -7.09
CA TYR A 258 -22.61 1.82 -6.04
C TYR A 258 -21.23 1.42 -5.50
N VAL A 259 -20.29 2.37 -5.48
CA VAL A 259 -18.92 2.17 -5.01
C VAL A 259 -18.66 3.08 -3.81
N LYS A 260 -18.26 2.46 -2.69
CA LYS A 260 -18.25 3.11 -1.38
C LYS A 260 -17.15 4.15 -1.25
N ILE A 261 -15.92 3.85 -1.70
CA ILE A 261 -14.80 4.80 -1.65
C ILE A 261 -15.13 6.10 -2.40
N LEU A 262 -15.88 6.01 -3.50
CA LEU A 262 -16.33 7.16 -4.30
C LEU A 262 -17.59 7.84 -3.76
N ASN A 263 -18.35 7.14 -2.90
CA ASN A 263 -19.70 7.55 -2.48
C ASN A 263 -20.60 7.88 -3.68
N ARG A 264 -20.48 7.09 -4.76
CA ARG A 264 -21.14 7.33 -6.06
C ARG A 264 -21.48 6.01 -6.74
N TYR A 265 -22.44 6.08 -7.65
CA TYR A 265 -22.70 5.04 -8.63
C TYR A 265 -21.72 5.18 -9.79
N VAL A 266 -21.14 4.08 -10.26
CA VAL A 266 -20.23 4.09 -11.41
C VAL A 266 -20.61 3.04 -12.44
N LYS A 267 -20.25 3.31 -13.70
CA LYS A 267 -20.37 2.38 -14.82
C LYS A 267 -19.09 2.44 -15.64
N GLN A 268 -18.51 1.29 -15.96
CA GLN A 268 -17.35 1.24 -16.84
C GLN A 268 -17.75 1.60 -18.26
N LYS A 269 -16.97 2.44 -18.92
CA LYS A 269 -17.17 2.74 -20.34
C LYS A 269 -16.69 1.59 -21.21
N VAL A 270 -17.38 1.37 -22.33
CA VAL A 270 -17.06 0.30 -23.29
C VAL A 270 -15.64 0.48 -23.83
N GLY A 271 -14.86 -0.61 -23.89
CA GLY A 271 -13.48 -0.58 -24.40
C GLY A 271 -12.44 -0.10 -23.38
N MET A 272 -12.87 0.19 -22.15
CA MET A 272 -12.00 0.64 -21.06
C MET A 272 -11.73 -0.48 -20.04
N GLU A 273 -11.82 -1.74 -20.46
CA GLU A 273 -11.43 -2.90 -19.68
C GLU A 273 -9.95 -2.79 -19.29
N THR A 274 -9.59 -3.29 -18.11
CA THR A 274 -8.19 -3.35 -17.68
C THR A 274 -7.49 -4.44 -18.49
N PRO A 275 -6.42 -4.14 -19.26
CA PRO A 275 -5.71 -5.17 -20.02
C PRO A 275 -4.95 -6.08 -19.06
N ASN A 276 -4.61 -7.29 -19.53
CA ASN A 276 -3.66 -8.11 -18.82
C ASN A 276 -2.23 -7.59 -19.07
N PHE A 277 -1.57 -7.09 -18.03
CA PHE A 277 -0.21 -6.54 -18.13
C PHE A 277 0.88 -7.60 -18.09
N TYR A 278 0.59 -8.80 -17.58
CA TYR A 278 1.57 -9.87 -17.36
C TYR A 278 1.10 -11.15 -18.06
N ARG A 279 1.96 -11.71 -18.92
CA ARG A 279 1.55 -12.71 -19.91
C ARG A 279 1.24 -14.10 -19.35
N ASP A 280 1.59 -14.39 -18.10
CA ASP A 280 1.49 -15.75 -17.56
C ASP A 280 0.70 -15.78 -16.25
N GLU A 281 -0.49 -16.38 -16.28
CA GLU A 281 -1.21 -16.77 -15.06
C GLU A 281 -0.45 -17.83 -14.25
N GLU A 282 0.51 -18.53 -14.88
CA GLU A 282 1.41 -19.50 -14.25
C GLU A 282 2.37 -18.87 -13.22
N GLN A 283 2.57 -17.54 -13.27
CA GLN A 283 3.38 -16.82 -12.29
C GLN A 283 2.58 -16.38 -11.04
N LEU A 284 1.25 -16.50 -11.07
CA LEU A 284 0.38 -16.25 -9.93
C LEU A 284 0.16 -17.52 -9.11
#